data_AF-A0A0B5F1M5-F1
#
_entry.id   AF-A0A0B5F1M5-F1
#
_cell.length_a   1.000
_cell.length_b   1.000
_cell.length_c   1.000
_cell.angle_alpha   90.00
_cell.angle_beta   90.00
_cell.angle_gamma   90.00
#
_symmetry.space_group_name_H-M   'P 1'
#
loop_
_entity.id
_entity.type
_entity.pdbx_description
1 polymer ?
#
loop_
_entity_poly.entity_id
_entity_poly.type
_entity_poly.pdbx_seq_one_letter_code
_entity_poly.pdbx_strand_id
1 'polypeptide(L)'
;MSVTDAETTTRRSAVPAGAPAIITDLYDAFAQRNMSLVQVTWEQQRLHESRRWSVVDMLSAVDLDALTPTDRNLVWNAGRAELTTKPGADRLERQSRNEVDRWRDKNPVVANIMEACGTWSRYWNEEEAHHETVFLRLAEVTGMETVADETFIDFRQVFPDDDMLRTLVLLAFSEITAAVNYGACQHVIQDPGLRRIFKQVAADEIQHRNYFVAFAKALVDSGEYHAKDAFAVGHLFLREDGELGGSAREKVEERGTHVNWWDHLETGEGDFRPEALEKKEQLICGALKKITGIEVNSREEVEDTWMDLVGS
;
A
#
# COMPACT_ATOMS: atom_id res chain seq x y z
N MET A 1 -3.88 -60.05 33.20
CA MET A 1 -3.95 -58.58 33.29
C MET A 1 -3.32 -58.03 32.03
N SER A 2 -4.12 -57.67 31.03
CA SER A 2 -3.65 -57.09 29.77
C SER A 2 -3.93 -55.60 29.84
N VAL A 3 -2.85 -54.83 29.66
CA VAL A 3 -2.79 -53.38 29.65
C VAL A 3 -3.52 -52.89 28.40
N THR A 4 -4.55 -52.08 28.60
CA THR A 4 -5.23 -51.34 27.53
C THR A 4 -4.29 -50.26 26.99
N ASP A 5 -3.90 -50.39 25.73
CA ASP A 5 -3.24 -49.33 24.96
C ASP A 5 -4.17 -48.13 24.87
N ALA A 6 -3.79 -47.04 25.55
CA ALA A 6 -4.44 -45.76 25.38
C ALA A 6 -3.95 -45.15 24.06
N GLU A 7 -4.78 -45.18 23.03
CA GLU A 7 -4.56 -44.44 21.79
C GLU A 7 -4.35 -42.96 22.13
N THR A 8 -3.11 -42.52 21.95
CA THR A 8 -2.74 -41.12 22.17
C THR A 8 -3.20 -40.35 20.93
N THR A 9 -4.44 -39.87 20.92
CA THR A 9 -4.91 -38.93 19.89
C THR A 9 -4.06 -37.66 19.95
N THR A 10 -3.07 -37.57 19.06
CA THR A 10 -2.29 -36.35 18.86
C THR A 10 -3.22 -35.27 18.36
N ARG A 11 -3.48 -34.28 19.22
CA ARG A 11 -4.27 -33.08 18.89
C ARG A 11 -3.60 -32.40 17.70
N ARG A 12 -4.25 -32.43 16.53
CA ARG A 12 -3.79 -31.65 15.37
C ARG A 12 -4.00 -30.17 15.68
N SER A 13 -2.96 -29.37 15.52
CA SER A 13 -3.05 -27.91 15.59
C SER A 13 -3.97 -27.40 14.48
N ALA A 14 -4.85 -26.46 14.81
CA ALA A 14 -5.63 -25.73 13.81
C ALA A 14 -4.78 -24.67 13.06
N VAL A 15 -3.59 -24.36 13.58
CA VAL A 15 -2.66 -23.40 12.98
C VAL A 15 -1.63 -24.15 12.12
N PRO A 16 -1.45 -23.79 10.84
CA PRO A 16 -0.43 -24.40 9.97
C PRO A 16 0.99 -24.18 10.50
N ALA A 17 1.88 -25.15 10.24
CA ALA A 17 3.29 -25.01 10.56
C ALA A 17 4.00 -24.16 9.49
N GLY A 18 4.64 -23.06 9.90
CA GLY A 18 5.42 -22.17 9.03
C GLY A 18 5.18 -20.68 9.32
N ALA A 19 6.11 -19.81 8.92
CA ALA A 19 5.89 -18.36 8.99
C ALA A 19 4.86 -17.93 7.93
N PRO A 20 3.92 -17.02 8.27
CA PRO A 20 2.97 -16.50 7.28
C PRO A 20 3.70 -15.67 6.22
N ALA A 21 3.20 -15.70 4.99
CA ALA A 21 3.79 -14.97 3.87
C ALA A 21 2.73 -14.53 2.86
N ILE A 22 3.04 -13.48 2.10
CA ILE A 22 2.22 -13.04 0.96
C ILE A 22 2.29 -14.13 -0.11
N ILE A 23 1.12 -14.58 -0.59
CA ILE A 23 1.03 -15.45 -1.76
C ILE A 23 1.28 -14.57 -2.99
N THR A 24 2.47 -14.67 -3.59
CA THR A 24 2.86 -13.79 -4.72
C THR A 24 2.21 -14.19 -6.04
N ASP A 25 2.00 -15.50 -6.26
CA ASP A 25 1.39 -16.04 -7.48
C ASP A 25 -0.07 -16.45 -7.20
N LEU A 26 -0.92 -15.45 -6.95
CA LEU A 26 -2.32 -15.66 -6.57
C LEU A 26 -3.16 -16.34 -7.66
N TYR A 27 -2.89 -16.04 -8.94
CA TYR A 27 -3.60 -16.70 -10.03
C TYR A 27 -3.30 -18.21 -10.06
N ASP A 28 -2.01 -18.59 -9.97
CA ASP A 28 -1.58 -19.99 -9.83
C ASP A 28 -2.20 -20.67 -8.59
N ALA A 29 -2.25 -19.95 -7.46
CA ALA A 29 -2.83 -20.43 -6.22
C ALA A 29 -4.26 -20.94 -6.40
N PHE A 30 -5.10 -20.17 -7.09
CA PHE A 30 -6.49 -20.53 -7.36
C PHE A 30 -6.61 -21.48 -8.55
N ALA A 31 -5.93 -21.22 -9.67
CA ALA A 31 -6.14 -21.91 -10.95
C ALA A 31 -5.49 -23.30 -11.01
N GLN A 32 -4.30 -23.48 -10.42
CA GLN A 32 -3.52 -24.71 -10.55
C GLN A 32 -3.43 -25.46 -9.22
N ARG A 33 -3.18 -24.74 -8.12
CA ARG A 33 -3.04 -25.34 -6.79
C ARG A 33 -4.37 -25.58 -6.07
N ASN A 34 -5.49 -25.11 -6.65
CA ASN A 34 -6.84 -25.26 -6.11
C ASN A 34 -6.96 -24.79 -4.64
N MET A 35 -6.24 -23.72 -4.27
CA MET A 35 -6.44 -23.10 -2.96
C MET A 35 -7.84 -22.52 -2.88
N SER A 36 -8.54 -22.78 -1.78
CA SER A 36 -9.83 -22.15 -1.49
C SER A 36 -9.63 -20.70 -1.07
N LEU A 37 -10.68 -19.88 -1.25
CA LEU A 37 -10.70 -18.50 -0.76
C LEU A 37 -10.44 -18.41 0.75
N VAL A 38 -10.93 -19.38 1.53
CA VAL A 38 -10.68 -19.48 2.97
C VAL A 38 -9.20 -19.67 3.26
N GLN A 39 -8.48 -20.51 2.50
CA GLN A 39 -7.05 -20.71 2.70
C GLN A 39 -6.23 -19.46 2.36
N VAL A 40 -6.59 -18.75 1.28
CA VAL A 40 -5.91 -17.51 0.88
C VAL A 40 -6.14 -16.41 1.91
N THR A 41 -7.38 -16.18 2.32
CA THR A 41 -7.73 -15.17 3.33
C THR A 41 -7.19 -15.52 4.72
N TRP A 42 -7.03 -16.81 5.02
CA TRP A 42 -6.36 -17.24 6.24
C TRP A 42 -4.88 -16.86 6.28
N GLU A 43 -4.14 -17.03 5.18
CA GLU A 43 -2.73 -16.59 5.14
C GLU A 43 -2.60 -15.07 5.22
N GLN A 44 -3.56 -14.32 4.66
CA GLN A 44 -3.66 -12.86 4.85
C GLN A 44 -3.86 -12.48 6.32
N GLN A 45 -4.85 -13.10 6.99
CA GLN A 45 -5.11 -12.88 8.43
C GLN A 45 -3.87 -13.20 9.27
N ARG A 46 -3.24 -14.36 9.03
CA ARG A 46 -2.06 -14.78 9.80
C ARG A 46 -0.90 -13.80 9.64
N LEU A 47 -0.67 -13.30 8.43
CA LEU A 47 0.40 -12.33 8.21
C LEU A 47 0.11 -11.02 8.93
N HIS A 48 -1.10 -10.49 8.78
CA HIS A 48 -1.54 -9.27 9.47
C HIS A 48 -1.38 -9.41 11.00
N GLU A 49 -1.90 -10.49 11.60
CA GLU A 49 -1.77 -10.73 13.05
C GLU A 49 -0.32 -10.81 13.51
N SER A 50 0.55 -11.45 12.72
CA SER A 50 1.97 -11.59 13.09
C SER A 50 2.75 -10.28 13.13
N ARG A 51 2.18 -9.22 12.54
CA ARG A 51 2.80 -7.90 12.38
C ARG A 51 2.06 -6.78 13.09
N ARG A 52 0.87 -7.06 13.62
CA ARG A 52 0.00 -6.10 14.28
C ARG A 52 0.75 -5.34 15.37
N TRP A 53 0.57 -4.03 15.39
CA TRP A 53 1.17 -3.13 16.37
C TRP A 53 0.11 -2.21 16.98
N SER A 54 0.45 -1.59 18.11
CA SER A 54 -0.45 -0.72 18.88
C SER A 54 -0.02 0.74 18.74
N VAL A 55 -0.93 1.59 18.25
CA VAL A 55 -0.72 3.05 18.19
C VAL A 55 -0.43 3.61 19.58
N VAL A 56 -1.16 3.16 20.60
CA VAL A 56 -0.99 3.62 21.99
C VAL A 56 0.41 3.28 22.50
N ASP A 57 0.88 2.05 22.26
CA ASP A 57 2.19 1.62 22.74
C ASP A 57 3.30 2.40 22.01
N MET A 58 3.15 2.63 20.70
CA MET A 58 4.12 3.40 19.92
C MET A 58 4.18 4.86 20.36
N LEU A 59 3.03 5.52 20.58
CA LEU A 59 2.96 6.89 21.08
C LEU A 59 3.62 7.02 22.47
N SER A 60 3.43 6.04 23.35
CA SER A 60 4.00 6.05 24.70
C SER A 60 5.54 6.00 24.71
N ALA A 61 6.15 5.60 23.60
CA ALA A 61 7.60 5.49 23.47
C ALA A 61 8.27 6.78 22.95
N VAL A 62 7.50 7.80 22.55
CA VAL A 62 8.02 9.06 22.00
C VAL A 62 8.31 10.06 23.12
N ASP A 63 9.54 10.60 23.15
CA ASP A 63 9.89 11.70 24.04
C ASP A 63 9.54 13.05 23.39
N LEU A 64 8.39 13.61 23.76
CA LEU A 64 7.87 14.86 23.17
C LEU A 64 8.77 16.08 23.44
N ASP A 65 9.53 16.08 24.53
CA ASP A 65 10.42 17.18 24.91
C ASP A 65 11.74 17.13 24.11
N ALA A 66 12.11 15.94 23.61
CA ALA A 66 13.29 15.74 22.78
C ALA A 66 13.06 15.99 21.27
N LEU A 67 11.81 16.19 20.84
CA LEU A 67 11.49 16.35 19.42
C LEU A 67 12.02 17.67 18.84
N THR A 68 12.85 17.54 17.81
CA THR A 68 13.40 18.66 17.04
C THR A 68 12.34 19.32 16.14
N PRO A 69 12.59 20.54 15.64
CA PRO A 69 11.73 21.16 14.63
C PRO A 69 11.55 20.30 13.37
N THR A 70 12.61 19.60 12.94
CA THR A 70 12.55 18.66 11.82
C THR A 70 11.65 17.48 12.13
N ASP A 71 11.78 16.85 13.31
CA ASP A 71 10.92 15.73 13.72
C ASP A 71 9.43 16.12 13.67
N ARG A 72 9.12 17.31 14.20
CA ARG A 72 7.77 17.88 14.21
C ARG A 72 7.26 18.08 12.79
N ASN A 73 8.02 18.75 11.93
CA ASN A 73 7.65 18.95 10.53
C ASN A 73 7.36 17.62 9.80
N LEU A 74 8.21 16.61 10.00
CA LEU A 74 8.01 15.29 9.37
C LEU A 74 6.73 14.61 9.85
N VAL A 75 6.42 14.68 11.15
CA VAL A 75 5.16 14.19 11.71
C VAL A 75 3.96 14.89 11.07
N TRP A 76 4.04 16.20 10.92
CA TRP A 76 2.94 17.01 10.40
C TRP A 76 2.65 16.73 8.91
N ASN A 77 3.69 16.59 8.11
CA ASN A 77 3.57 16.20 6.71
C ASN A 77 3.02 14.77 6.58
N ALA A 78 3.53 13.83 7.37
CA ALA A 78 3.06 12.45 7.37
C ALA A 78 1.56 12.37 7.72
N GLY A 79 1.13 13.02 8.80
CA GLY A 79 -0.26 12.97 9.23
C GLY A 79 -1.26 13.49 8.18
N ARG A 80 -0.86 14.47 7.35
CA ARG A 80 -1.71 14.97 6.26
C ARG A 80 -1.68 14.09 5.02
N ALA A 81 -0.54 13.48 4.71
CA ALA A 81 -0.45 12.48 3.65
C ALA A 81 -1.37 11.28 3.91
N GLU A 82 -1.42 10.84 5.15
CA GLU A 82 -2.25 9.70 5.57
C GLU A 82 -3.76 9.95 5.53
N LEU A 83 -4.24 11.19 5.46
CA LEU A 83 -5.68 11.47 5.33
C LEU A 83 -6.30 10.88 4.06
N THR A 84 -5.46 10.62 3.05
CA THR A 84 -5.88 10.22 1.71
C THR A 84 -6.04 8.70 1.55
N THR A 85 -5.64 7.92 2.55
CA THR A 85 -5.57 6.45 2.46
C THR A 85 -6.94 5.81 2.70
N LYS A 86 -7.76 6.37 3.61
CA LYS A 86 -9.15 5.91 3.82
C LYS A 86 -10.00 5.88 2.53
N PRO A 87 -10.08 6.97 1.74
CA PRO A 87 -10.78 6.94 0.45
C PRO A 87 -10.26 5.87 -0.52
N GLY A 88 -8.96 5.59 -0.49
CA GLY A 88 -8.33 4.53 -1.26
C GLY A 88 -8.84 3.14 -0.88
N ALA A 89 -8.89 2.85 0.43
CA ALA A 89 -9.42 1.60 0.96
C ALA A 89 -10.92 1.42 0.68
N ASP A 90 -11.72 2.47 0.89
CA ASP A 90 -13.16 2.46 0.61
C ASP A 90 -13.42 2.21 -0.90
N ARG A 91 -12.64 2.83 -1.80
CA ARG A 91 -12.71 2.56 -3.24
C ARG A 91 -12.38 1.10 -3.53
N LEU A 92 -11.28 0.58 -2.98
CA LEU A 92 -10.82 -0.77 -3.26
C LEU A 92 -11.84 -1.84 -2.84
N GLU A 93 -12.45 -1.72 -1.66
CA GLU A 93 -13.49 -2.64 -1.20
C GLU A 93 -14.69 -2.61 -2.15
N ARG A 94 -15.21 -1.42 -2.45
CA ARG A 94 -16.39 -1.22 -3.29
C ARG A 94 -16.16 -1.73 -4.73
N GLN A 95 -15.01 -1.40 -5.31
CA GLN A 95 -14.65 -1.82 -6.66
C GLN A 95 -14.40 -3.33 -6.74
N SER A 96 -13.76 -3.93 -5.72
CA SER A 96 -13.56 -5.38 -5.64
C SER A 96 -14.89 -6.10 -5.63
N ARG A 97 -15.87 -5.60 -4.87
CA ARG A 97 -17.22 -6.18 -4.85
C ARG A 97 -17.89 -6.16 -6.23
N ASN A 98 -17.79 -5.04 -6.94
CA ASN A 98 -18.35 -4.91 -8.28
C ASN A 98 -17.70 -5.89 -9.27
N GLU A 99 -16.37 -6.06 -9.18
CA GLU A 99 -15.62 -7.00 -10.01
C GLU A 99 -15.94 -8.47 -9.68
N VAL A 100 -16.16 -8.82 -8.41
CA VAL A 100 -16.65 -10.16 -8.03
C VAL A 100 -17.95 -10.48 -8.76
N ASP A 101 -18.91 -9.57 -8.73
CA ASP A 101 -20.22 -9.78 -9.38
C ASP A 101 -20.10 -9.84 -10.91
N ARG A 102 -19.18 -9.07 -11.49
CA ARG A 102 -18.89 -9.11 -12.93
C ARG A 102 -18.30 -10.44 -13.38
N TRP A 103 -17.43 -11.05 -12.57
CA TRP A 103 -16.63 -12.22 -12.97
C TRP A 103 -17.14 -13.56 -12.47
N ARG A 104 -18.00 -13.60 -11.44
CA ARG A 104 -18.43 -14.84 -10.77
C ARG A 104 -18.85 -15.95 -11.73
N ASP A 105 -19.62 -15.61 -12.75
CA ASP A 105 -20.17 -16.59 -13.71
C ASP A 105 -19.32 -16.73 -14.99
N LYS A 106 -18.26 -15.92 -15.16
CA LYS A 106 -17.41 -15.88 -16.36
C LYS A 106 -16.04 -16.50 -16.10
N ASN A 107 -15.39 -16.07 -15.02
CA ASN A 107 -14.08 -16.52 -14.60
C ASN A 107 -14.05 -16.58 -13.05
N PRO A 108 -14.43 -17.73 -12.45
CA PRO A 108 -14.49 -17.89 -11.00
C PRO A 108 -13.13 -17.70 -10.30
N VAL A 109 -12.02 -17.94 -11.00
CA VAL A 109 -10.67 -17.68 -10.48
C VAL A 109 -10.47 -16.19 -10.27
N VAL A 110 -10.79 -15.37 -11.28
CA VAL A 110 -10.71 -13.91 -11.17
C VAL A 110 -11.66 -13.39 -10.08
N ALA A 111 -12.89 -13.91 -10.01
CA ALA A 111 -13.82 -13.55 -8.93
C ALA A 111 -13.25 -13.86 -7.54
N ASN A 112 -12.57 -15.00 -7.35
CA ASN A 112 -11.91 -15.32 -6.08
C ASN A 112 -10.73 -14.39 -5.76
N ILE A 113 -9.95 -13.97 -6.77
CA ILE A 113 -8.88 -12.98 -6.60
C ILE A 113 -9.45 -11.64 -6.11
N MET A 114 -10.56 -11.18 -6.72
CA MET A 114 -11.21 -9.93 -6.34
C MET A 114 -11.80 -9.99 -4.92
N GLU A 115 -12.44 -11.11 -4.55
CA GLU A 115 -12.98 -11.30 -3.20
C GLU A 115 -11.85 -11.38 -2.15
N ALA A 116 -10.72 -12.01 -2.49
CA ALA A 116 -9.54 -12.03 -1.64
C ALA A 116 -8.91 -10.63 -1.49
N CYS A 117 -8.96 -9.81 -2.54
CA CYS A 117 -8.48 -8.42 -2.52
C CYS A 117 -9.36 -7.54 -1.63
N GLY A 118 -10.67 -7.55 -1.84
CA GLY A 118 -11.64 -6.81 -1.01
C GLY A 118 -11.71 -7.31 0.43
N THR A 119 -11.36 -8.58 0.70
CA THR A 119 -11.22 -9.06 2.08
C THR A 119 -9.95 -8.52 2.74
N TRP A 120 -8.82 -8.57 2.04
CA TRP A 120 -7.54 -8.06 2.55
C TRP A 120 -7.56 -6.54 2.77
N SER A 121 -8.32 -5.77 1.99
CA SER A 121 -8.41 -4.32 2.14
C SER A 121 -8.87 -3.88 3.53
N ARG A 122 -9.52 -4.75 4.32
CA ARG A 122 -9.86 -4.49 5.72
C ARG A 122 -8.64 -4.38 6.63
N TYR A 123 -7.64 -5.24 6.41
CA TYR A 123 -6.38 -5.21 7.16
C TYR A 123 -5.56 -4.01 6.76
N TRP A 124 -5.49 -3.74 5.45
CA TRP A 124 -4.85 -2.52 4.94
C TRP A 124 -5.49 -1.28 5.56
N ASN A 125 -6.82 -1.14 5.52
CA ASN A 125 -7.52 0.00 6.11
C ASN A 125 -7.30 0.14 7.64
N GLU A 126 -7.14 -0.97 8.36
CA GLU A 126 -6.77 -0.93 9.79
C GLU A 126 -5.33 -0.41 9.98
N GLU A 127 -4.39 -0.89 9.18
CA GLU A 127 -2.99 -0.47 9.20
C GLU A 127 -2.87 1.02 8.85
N GLU A 128 -3.55 1.48 7.80
CA GLU A 128 -3.63 2.89 7.41
C GLU A 128 -4.26 3.78 8.49
N ALA A 129 -5.31 3.30 9.17
CA ALA A 129 -5.89 4.02 10.29
C ALA A 129 -4.90 4.19 11.45
N HIS A 130 -3.98 3.23 11.65
CA HIS A 130 -2.91 3.39 12.63
C HIS A 130 -1.91 4.47 12.20
N HIS A 131 -1.53 4.52 10.92
CA HIS A 131 -0.59 5.50 10.37
C HIS A 131 -1.14 6.91 10.51
N GLU A 132 -2.38 7.12 10.07
CA GLU A 132 -3.09 8.38 10.22
C GLU A 132 -3.19 8.81 11.69
N THR A 133 -3.70 7.93 12.55
CA THR A 133 -3.94 8.24 13.96
C THR A 133 -2.66 8.59 14.71
N VAL A 134 -1.57 7.84 14.48
CA VAL A 134 -0.31 8.07 15.19
C VAL A 134 0.27 9.43 14.84
N PHE A 135 0.29 9.82 13.56
CA PHE A 135 0.88 11.08 13.14
C PHE A 135 0.00 12.28 13.47
N LEU A 136 -1.32 12.21 13.27
CA LEU A 136 -2.22 13.30 13.64
C LEU A 136 -2.22 13.54 15.15
N ARG A 137 -2.20 12.47 15.96
CA ARG A 137 -2.12 12.61 17.41
C ARG A 137 -0.80 13.24 17.83
N LEU A 138 0.32 12.84 17.23
CA LEU A 138 1.62 13.45 17.51
C LEU A 138 1.64 14.92 17.13
N ALA A 139 1.10 15.31 15.98
CA ALA A 139 1.00 16.70 15.56
C ALA A 139 0.21 17.54 16.59
N GLU A 140 -0.92 17.02 17.08
CA GLU A 140 -1.74 17.68 18.10
C GLU A 140 -0.98 17.86 19.42
N VAL A 141 -0.40 16.80 19.98
CA VAL A 141 0.27 16.87 21.30
C VAL A 141 1.60 17.62 21.28
N THR A 142 2.17 17.84 20.09
CA THR A 142 3.39 18.62 19.90
C THR A 142 3.12 20.09 19.58
N GLY A 143 1.85 20.52 19.61
CA GLY A 143 1.44 21.92 19.42
C GLY A 143 1.55 22.41 17.98
N MET A 144 1.54 21.49 17.00
CA MET A 144 1.53 21.85 15.59
C MET A 144 0.14 22.18 15.11
N GLU A 145 0.04 22.82 13.94
CA GLU A 145 -1.25 23.12 13.33
C GLU A 145 -2.03 21.83 13.04
N THR A 146 -3.15 21.68 13.73
CA THR A 146 -4.12 20.61 13.53
C THR A 146 -4.82 20.74 12.19
N VAL A 147 -5.23 19.61 11.62
CA VAL A 147 -6.09 19.61 10.43
C VAL A 147 -7.49 20.07 10.86
N ALA A 148 -8.04 21.09 10.20
CA ALA A 148 -9.40 21.56 10.48
C ALA A 148 -10.44 20.49 10.08
N ASP A 149 -11.58 20.46 10.78
CA ASP A 149 -12.65 19.48 10.54
C ASP A 149 -13.12 19.51 9.08
N GLU A 150 -13.25 20.70 8.47
CA GLU A 150 -13.64 20.84 7.06
C GLU A 150 -12.62 20.20 6.12
N THR A 151 -11.32 20.46 6.32
CA THR A 151 -10.24 19.85 5.53
C THR A 151 -10.20 18.34 5.71
N PHE A 152 -10.39 17.86 6.94
CA PHE A 152 -10.42 16.44 7.26
C PHE A 152 -11.58 15.73 6.53
N ILE A 153 -12.75 16.35 6.47
CA ILE A 153 -13.91 15.83 5.73
C ILE A 153 -13.67 15.87 4.22
N ASP A 154 -13.16 16.98 3.70
CA ASP A 154 -12.95 17.16 2.27
C ASP A 154 -11.89 16.21 1.71
N PHE A 155 -10.82 15.95 2.44
CA PHE A 155 -9.75 15.05 1.99
C PHE A 155 -10.16 13.57 2.05
N ARG A 156 -11.29 13.28 2.70
CA ARG A 156 -11.89 11.94 2.81
C ARG A 156 -13.01 11.69 1.80
N GLN A 157 -13.16 12.55 0.79
CA GLN A 157 -14.10 12.31 -0.30
C GLN A 157 -13.73 11.03 -1.08
N VAL A 158 -14.77 10.28 -1.48
CA VAL A 158 -14.61 8.98 -2.13
C VAL A 158 -13.98 9.14 -3.51
N PHE A 159 -12.91 8.37 -3.76
CA PHE A 159 -12.30 8.35 -5.08
C PHE A 159 -13.20 7.69 -6.12
N PRO A 160 -13.24 8.23 -7.36
CA PRO A 160 -13.99 7.62 -8.44
C PRO A 160 -13.45 6.23 -8.77
N ASP A 161 -14.34 5.38 -9.26
CA ASP A 161 -13.96 4.08 -9.80
C ASP A 161 -13.11 4.21 -11.05
N ASP A 162 -12.28 3.19 -11.26
CA ASP A 162 -11.53 3.03 -12.48
C ASP A 162 -11.46 1.54 -12.88
N ASP A 163 -10.60 1.20 -13.83
CA ASP A 163 -10.20 -0.19 -14.05
C ASP A 163 -9.46 -0.74 -12.80
N MET A 164 -9.72 -2.02 -12.46
CA MET A 164 -9.14 -2.64 -11.26
C MET A 164 -7.62 -2.80 -11.37
N LEU A 165 -7.10 -3.16 -12.53
CA LEU A 165 -5.65 -3.26 -12.70
C LEU A 165 -5.00 -1.88 -12.54
N ARG A 166 -5.56 -0.83 -13.16
CA ARG A 166 -5.06 0.54 -12.98
C ARG A 166 -5.11 0.99 -11.53
N THR A 167 -6.18 0.63 -10.81
CA THR A 167 -6.35 0.94 -9.39
C THR A 167 -5.28 0.28 -8.52
N LEU A 168 -5.04 -1.03 -8.70
CA LEU A 168 -4.04 -1.77 -7.94
C LEU A 168 -2.62 -1.30 -8.24
N VAL A 169 -2.32 -0.98 -9.50
CA VAL A 169 -1.00 -0.47 -9.91
C VAL A 169 -0.76 0.92 -9.34
N LEU A 170 -1.76 1.80 -9.37
CA LEU A 170 -1.68 3.13 -8.77
C LEU A 170 -1.40 3.04 -7.27
N LEU A 171 -2.13 2.17 -6.56
CA LEU A 171 -1.90 1.94 -5.14
C LEU A 171 -0.49 1.39 -4.90
N ALA A 172 -0.05 0.37 -5.65
CA ALA A 172 1.31 -0.17 -5.54
C ALA A 172 2.41 0.91 -5.68
N PHE A 173 2.25 1.87 -6.60
CA PHE A 173 3.22 2.94 -6.80
C PHE A 173 3.14 4.04 -5.72
N SER A 174 1.93 4.30 -5.21
CA SER A 174 1.74 5.15 -4.03
C SER A 174 2.46 4.56 -2.81
N GLU A 175 2.27 3.28 -2.54
CA GLU A 175 2.94 2.54 -1.45
C GLU A 175 4.46 2.48 -1.62
N ILE A 176 4.97 2.35 -2.86
CA ILE A 176 6.41 2.47 -3.13
C ILE A 176 6.92 3.85 -2.72
N THR A 177 6.19 4.90 -3.07
CA THR A 177 6.55 6.28 -2.77
C THR A 177 6.55 6.53 -1.26
N ALA A 178 5.49 6.12 -0.57
CA ALA A 178 5.37 6.21 0.89
C ALA A 178 6.47 5.42 1.60
N ALA A 179 6.71 4.16 1.22
CA ALA A 179 7.77 3.32 1.77
C ALA A 179 9.16 3.97 1.68
N VAL A 180 9.46 4.57 0.52
CA VAL A 180 10.73 5.28 0.31
C VAL A 180 10.78 6.55 1.15
N ASN A 181 9.69 7.29 1.23
CA ASN A 181 9.62 8.54 1.99
C ASN A 181 9.80 8.29 3.48
N TYR A 182 8.98 7.43 4.08
CA TYR A 182 9.07 7.07 5.49
C TYR A 182 10.41 6.39 5.82
N GLY A 183 10.91 5.57 4.89
CA GLY A 183 12.24 4.98 4.98
C GLY A 183 13.36 6.01 5.04
N ALA A 184 13.25 7.13 4.32
CA ALA A 184 14.21 8.22 4.37
C ALA A 184 14.06 9.05 5.66
N CYS A 185 12.82 9.38 6.05
CA CYS A 185 12.52 10.14 7.25
C CYS A 185 13.08 9.48 8.53
N GLN A 186 12.97 8.15 8.68
CA GLN A 186 13.50 7.47 9.87
C GLN A 186 15.02 7.64 10.06
N HIS A 187 15.79 7.94 9.00
CA HIS A 187 17.23 8.12 9.09
C HIS A 187 17.64 9.49 9.63
N VAL A 188 16.77 10.50 9.52
CA VAL A 188 17.02 11.86 10.02
C VAL A 188 16.36 12.13 11.37
N ILE A 189 15.34 11.34 11.72
CA ILE A 189 14.65 11.46 13.01
C ILE A 189 15.59 11.17 14.17
N GLN A 190 15.59 12.05 15.16
CA GLN A 190 16.48 11.96 16.32
C GLN A 190 15.88 11.12 17.45
N ASP A 191 14.60 11.31 17.77
CA ASP A 191 13.91 10.57 18.83
C ASP A 191 13.77 9.06 18.47
N PRO A 192 14.24 8.14 19.34
CA PRO A 192 14.15 6.71 19.09
C PRO A 192 12.72 6.17 18.97
N GLY A 193 11.77 6.73 19.72
CA GLY A 193 10.36 6.35 19.69
C GLY A 193 9.73 6.69 18.35
N LEU A 194 9.91 7.93 17.90
CA LEU A 194 9.44 8.43 16.61
C LEU A 194 10.11 7.70 15.45
N ARG A 195 11.42 7.43 15.54
CA ARG A 195 12.13 6.63 14.55
C ARG A 195 11.50 5.25 14.39
N ARG A 196 11.09 4.63 15.50
CA ARG A 196 10.41 3.33 15.48
C ARG A 196 9.05 3.40 14.77
N ILE A 197 8.29 4.48 14.96
CA ILE A 197 7.02 4.70 14.25
C ILE A 197 7.26 4.77 12.75
N PHE A 198 8.13 5.67 12.29
CA PHE A 198 8.44 5.80 10.85
C PHE A 198 8.98 4.51 10.24
N LYS A 199 9.80 3.77 10.99
CA LYS A 199 10.30 2.46 10.56
C LYS A 199 9.18 1.42 10.44
N GLN A 200 8.22 1.42 11.36
CA GLN A 200 7.07 0.52 11.32
C GLN A 200 6.17 0.84 10.13
N VAL A 201 5.80 2.11 9.97
CA VAL A 201 5.01 2.60 8.83
C VAL A 201 5.68 2.22 7.51
N ALA A 202 6.97 2.54 7.33
CA ALA A 202 7.71 2.15 6.13
C ALA A 202 7.71 0.63 5.87
N ALA A 203 7.68 -0.20 6.92
CA ALA A 203 7.61 -1.65 6.77
C ALA A 203 6.20 -2.12 6.35
N ASP A 204 5.16 -1.44 6.79
CA ASP A 204 3.77 -1.67 6.39
C ASP A 204 3.57 -1.29 4.92
N GLU A 205 4.06 -0.13 4.46
CA GLU A 205 4.00 0.24 3.02
C GLU A 205 4.73 -0.74 2.10
N ILE A 206 5.85 -1.30 2.57
CA ILE A 206 6.57 -2.37 1.87
C ILE A 206 5.71 -3.63 1.75
N GLN A 207 4.84 -3.91 2.73
CA GLN A 207 3.90 -5.02 2.67
C GLN A 207 2.74 -4.71 1.74
N HIS A 208 2.12 -3.53 1.89
CA HIS A 208 0.99 -3.09 1.09
C HIS A 208 1.33 -3.15 -0.39
N ARG A 209 2.48 -2.55 -0.80
CA ARG A 209 2.95 -2.64 -2.19
C ARG A 209 3.09 -4.08 -2.68
N ASN A 210 3.56 -5.01 -1.84
CA ASN A 210 3.77 -6.39 -2.24
C ASN A 210 2.43 -7.11 -2.45
N TYR A 211 1.41 -6.81 -1.65
CA TYR A 211 0.05 -7.28 -1.87
C TYR A 211 -0.55 -6.70 -3.15
N PHE A 212 -0.46 -5.38 -3.35
CA PHE A 212 -0.97 -4.75 -4.58
C PHE A 212 -0.30 -5.31 -5.83
N VAL A 213 1.02 -5.49 -5.81
CA VAL A 213 1.76 -6.15 -6.90
C VAL A 213 1.26 -7.57 -7.12
N ALA A 214 1.04 -8.36 -6.07
CA ALA A 214 0.56 -9.74 -6.20
C ALA A 214 -0.86 -9.81 -6.79
N PHE A 215 -1.77 -8.92 -6.37
CA PHE A 215 -3.12 -8.84 -6.94
C PHE A 215 -3.06 -8.39 -8.40
N ALA A 216 -2.35 -7.30 -8.71
CA ALA A 216 -2.20 -6.79 -10.07
C ALA A 216 -1.59 -7.84 -11.00
N LYS A 217 -0.53 -8.53 -10.56
CA LYS A 217 0.07 -9.65 -11.30
C LYS A 217 -0.97 -10.73 -11.60
N ALA A 218 -1.77 -11.14 -10.62
CA ALA A 218 -2.77 -12.17 -10.80
C ALA A 218 -3.86 -11.78 -11.81
N LEU A 219 -4.18 -10.48 -11.92
CA LEU A 219 -5.08 -9.98 -12.95
C LEU A 219 -4.46 -10.08 -14.35
N VAL A 220 -3.18 -9.71 -14.52
CA VAL A 220 -2.48 -9.86 -15.81
C VAL A 220 -2.31 -11.33 -16.18
N ASP A 221 -1.89 -12.18 -15.24
CA ASP A 221 -1.72 -13.63 -15.45
C ASP A 221 -3.03 -14.33 -15.85
N SER A 222 -4.18 -13.79 -15.44
CA SER A 222 -5.49 -14.34 -15.82
C SER A 222 -5.81 -14.17 -17.30
N GLY A 223 -5.15 -13.23 -17.99
CA GLY A 223 -5.44 -12.85 -19.37
C GLY A 223 -6.67 -11.95 -19.54
N GLU A 224 -7.41 -11.64 -18.47
CA GLU A 224 -8.61 -10.79 -18.52
C GLU A 224 -8.29 -9.29 -18.40
N TYR A 225 -7.08 -8.94 -17.94
CA TYR A 225 -6.57 -7.57 -17.84
C TYR A 225 -5.27 -7.42 -18.63
N HIS A 226 -5.09 -6.29 -19.29
CA HIS A 226 -3.98 -6.09 -20.22
C HIS A 226 -2.81 -5.35 -19.56
N ALA A 227 -1.58 -5.82 -19.82
CA ALA A 227 -0.36 -5.19 -19.31
C ALA A 227 -0.24 -3.70 -19.64
N LYS A 228 -0.81 -3.25 -20.78
CA LYS A 228 -0.81 -1.84 -21.18
C LYS A 228 -1.41 -0.92 -20.12
N ASP A 229 -2.37 -1.40 -19.34
CA ASP A 229 -3.03 -0.61 -18.31
C ASP A 229 -2.11 -0.39 -17.10
N ALA A 230 -1.25 -1.36 -16.78
CA ALA A 230 -0.19 -1.17 -15.78
C ALA A 230 0.88 -0.17 -16.27
N PHE A 231 1.27 -0.27 -17.55
CA PHE A 231 2.21 0.66 -18.16
C PHE A 231 1.66 2.09 -18.30
N ALA A 232 0.36 2.26 -18.54
CA ALA A 232 -0.29 3.57 -18.54
C ALA A 232 -0.14 4.29 -17.20
N VAL A 233 -0.32 3.56 -16.09
CA VAL A 233 -0.08 4.09 -14.74
C VAL A 233 1.42 4.32 -14.50
N GLY A 234 2.29 3.44 -15.03
CA GLY A 234 3.75 3.65 -15.00
C GLY A 234 4.16 4.97 -15.64
N HIS A 235 3.65 5.25 -16.84
CA HIS A 235 3.88 6.50 -17.53
C HIS A 235 3.32 7.70 -16.76
N LEU A 236 2.12 7.61 -16.18
CA LEU A 236 1.54 8.66 -15.33
C LEU A 236 2.49 9.07 -14.17
N PHE A 237 3.14 8.10 -13.53
CA PHE A 237 4.06 8.36 -12.43
C PHE A 237 5.42 8.89 -12.90
N LEU A 238 6.00 8.27 -13.93
CA LEU A 238 7.40 8.50 -14.30
C LEU A 238 7.60 9.63 -15.31
N ARG A 239 6.57 10.07 -16.04
CA ARG A 239 6.69 11.15 -17.03
C ARG A 239 7.22 12.45 -16.41
N GLU A 240 7.62 13.38 -17.25
CA GLU A 240 8.02 14.73 -16.83
C GLU A 240 6.84 15.38 -16.12
N ASP A 241 7.09 15.95 -14.94
CA ASP A 241 6.03 16.49 -14.07
C ASP A 241 4.98 15.43 -13.64
N GLY A 242 5.34 14.14 -13.70
CA GLY A 242 4.52 13.01 -13.26
C GLY A 242 4.47 12.86 -11.74
N GLU A 243 3.61 11.94 -11.26
CA GLU A 243 3.31 11.79 -9.82
C GLU A 243 4.55 11.57 -8.94
N LEU A 244 5.63 10.98 -9.48
CA LEU A 244 6.85 10.74 -8.73
C LEU A 244 7.50 12.03 -8.22
N GLY A 245 7.30 13.13 -8.95
CA GLY A 245 7.86 14.44 -8.62
C GLY A 245 7.29 15.06 -7.34
N GLY A 246 6.08 14.65 -6.91
CA GLY A 246 5.44 15.16 -5.69
C GLY A 246 5.48 16.68 -5.58
N SER A 247 5.94 17.18 -4.44
CA SER A 247 6.09 18.61 -4.15
C SER A 247 7.15 19.35 -4.97
N ALA A 248 7.96 18.64 -5.77
CA ALA A 248 8.93 19.27 -6.67
C ALA A 248 8.34 19.55 -8.07
N ARG A 249 7.09 19.15 -8.32
CA ARG A 249 6.39 19.42 -9.59
C ARG A 249 6.22 20.91 -9.85
N GLU A 250 6.35 21.30 -11.12
CA GLU A 250 6.08 22.68 -11.52
C GLU A 250 4.58 22.98 -11.48
N LYS A 251 3.75 21.97 -11.76
CA LYS A 251 2.29 22.08 -11.73
C LYS A 251 1.67 20.89 -11.01
N VAL A 252 0.95 21.18 -9.93
CA VAL A 252 0.07 20.21 -9.28
C VAL A 252 -1.25 20.16 -10.05
N GLU A 253 -1.67 18.96 -10.48
CA GLU A 253 -2.93 18.77 -11.18
C GLU A 253 -4.12 18.97 -10.23
N GLU A 254 -5.08 19.85 -10.58
CA GLU A 254 -6.34 19.98 -9.84
C GLU A 254 -7.27 18.80 -10.16
N ARG A 255 -7.57 17.99 -9.15
CA ARG A 255 -8.37 16.75 -9.29
C ARG A 255 -9.80 16.87 -8.76
N GLY A 256 -10.19 18.05 -8.29
CA GLY A 256 -11.53 18.41 -7.82
C GLY A 256 -11.93 17.76 -6.49
N THR A 257 -11.84 16.43 -6.37
CA THR A 257 -12.28 15.63 -5.22
C THR A 257 -11.14 14.91 -4.50
N HIS A 258 -9.91 15.04 -5.00
CA HIS A 258 -8.73 14.39 -4.46
C HIS A 258 -7.62 15.42 -4.27
N VAL A 259 -7.04 15.42 -3.08
CA VAL A 259 -5.80 16.12 -2.76
C VAL A 259 -4.75 15.06 -2.48
N ASN A 260 -3.64 15.08 -3.21
CA ASN A 260 -2.47 14.27 -2.89
C ASN A 260 -1.50 15.13 -2.08
N TRP A 261 -1.47 14.97 -0.75
CA TRP A 261 -0.66 15.83 0.11
C TRP A 261 0.85 15.69 -0.11
N TRP A 262 1.31 14.60 -0.74
CA TRP A 262 2.72 14.47 -1.14
C TRP A 262 3.15 15.54 -2.16
N ASP A 263 2.21 16.22 -2.81
CA ASP A 263 2.45 17.38 -3.68
C ASP A 263 2.63 18.70 -2.91
N HIS A 264 2.36 18.69 -1.60
CA HIS A 264 2.27 19.89 -0.77
C HIS A 264 3.16 19.79 0.48
N LEU A 265 4.24 19.01 0.41
CA LEU A 265 5.19 18.89 1.52
C LEU A 265 5.76 20.25 1.92
N GLU A 266 5.60 20.59 3.19
CA GLU A 266 6.20 21.78 3.77
C GLU A 266 7.58 21.46 4.33
N THR A 267 8.62 22.18 3.91
CA THR A 267 9.98 21.92 4.42
C THR A 267 10.30 22.62 5.74
N GLY A 268 9.50 23.59 6.20
CA GLY A 268 9.81 24.33 7.43
C GLY A 268 11.23 24.95 7.42
N GLU A 269 11.85 25.09 8.60
CA GLU A 269 13.22 25.64 8.72
C GLU A 269 14.35 24.66 8.31
N GLY A 270 14.04 23.38 8.05
CA GLY A 270 15.00 22.36 7.64
C GLY A 270 14.68 21.82 6.26
N ASP A 271 15.54 22.07 5.27
CA ASP A 271 15.33 21.70 3.86
C ASP A 271 15.44 20.18 3.56
N PHE A 272 14.91 19.33 4.45
CA PHE A 272 14.86 17.89 4.20
C PHE A 272 13.63 17.54 3.38
N ARG A 273 13.87 16.97 2.19
CA ARG A 273 12.84 16.37 1.34
C ARG A 273 13.19 14.92 1.07
N PRO A 274 12.26 13.97 1.23
CA PRO A 274 12.51 12.56 0.94
C PRO A 274 12.47 12.25 -0.58
N GLU A 275 13.19 13.04 -1.38
CA GLU A 275 13.20 12.98 -2.85
C GLU A 275 14.23 11.97 -3.36
N ALA A 276 14.09 10.69 -2.96
CA ALA A 276 14.91 9.60 -3.50
C ALA A 276 14.36 9.10 -4.86
N LEU A 277 14.23 10.00 -5.84
CA LEU A 277 13.54 9.75 -7.12
C LEU A 277 14.08 8.54 -7.87
N GLU A 278 15.40 8.42 -8.03
CA GLU A 278 16.04 7.28 -8.72
C GLU A 278 15.66 5.95 -8.07
N LYS A 279 15.61 5.89 -6.74
CA LYS A 279 15.20 4.68 -6.01
C LYS A 279 13.72 4.37 -6.23
N LYS A 280 12.84 5.39 -6.28
CA LYS A 280 11.41 5.20 -6.53
C LYS A 280 11.18 4.70 -7.97
N GLU A 281 11.86 5.29 -8.95
CA GLU A 281 11.84 4.85 -10.35
C GLU A 281 12.27 3.39 -10.49
N GLN A 282 13.41 3.01 -9.92
CA GLN A 282 13.88 1.61 -9.92
C GLN A 282 12.85 0.64 -9.32
N LEU A 283 12.18 1.03 -8.23
CA LEU A 283 11.16 0.22 -7.60
C LEU A 283 9.87 0.11 -8.43
N ILE A 284 9.46 1.19 -9.11
CA ILE A 284 8.31 1.19 -10.05
C ILE A 284 8.60 0.28 -11.23
N CYS A 285 9.76 0.41 -11.88
CA CYS A 285 10.19 -0.48 -12.97
C CYS A 285 10.24 -1.95 -12.51
N GLY A 286 10.77 -2.20 -11.30
CA GLY A 286 10.77 -3.53 -10.71
C GLY A 286 9.37 -4.08 -10.41
N ALA A 287 8.41 -3.22 -10.04
CA ALA A 287 7.02 -3.60 -9.85
C ALA A 287 6.32 -3.90 -11.17
N LEU A 288 6.52 -3.09 -12.21
CA LEU A 288 6.03 -3.35 -13.57
C LEU A 288 6.51 -4.70 -14.08
N LYS A 289 7.80 -5.03 -13.90
CA LYS A 289 8.35 -6.34 -14.26
C LYS A 289 7.67 -7.49 -13.52
N LYS A 290 7.41 -7.34 -12.22
CA LYS A 290 6.72 -8.37 -11.42
C LYS A 290 5.26 -8.57 -11.85
N ILE A 291 4.57 -7.48 -12.19
CA ILE A 291 3.15 -7.50 -12.56
C ILE A 291 2.97 -8.06 -13.97
N THR A 292 3.79 -7.63 -14.92
CA THR A 292 3.58 -7.88 -16.36
C THR A 292 4.51 -8.94 -16.95
N GLY A 293 5.62 -9.25 -16.28
CA GLY A 293 6.70 -10.06 -16.82
C GLY A 293 7.60 -9.32 -17.83
N ILE A 294 7.32 -8.06 -18.16
CA ILE A 294 8.07 -7.25 -19.13
C ILE A 294 9.11 -6.41 -18.38
N GLU A 295 10.36 -6.48 -18.82
CA GLU A 295 11.47 -5.75 -18.21
C GLU A 295 11.63 -4.37 -18.83
N VAL A 296 11.71 -3.36 -17.97
CA VAL A 296 11.99 -1.96 -18.28
C VAL A 296 12.86 -1.38 -17.17
N ASN A 297 13.71 -0.40 -17.49
CA ASN A 297 14.73 0.13 -16.60
C ASN A 297 14.73 1.66 -16.51
N SER A 298 13.96 2.35 -17.36
CA SER A 298 13.84 3.81 -17.32
C SER A 298 12.42 4.27 -17.66
N ARG A 299 12.15 5.53 -17.36
CA ARG A 299 10.97 6.25 -17.85
C ARG A 299 10.74 6.10 -19.35
N GLU A 300 11.77 6.28 -20.18
CA GLU A 300 11.63 6.20 -21.65
C GLU A 300 11.21 4.79 -22.07
N GLU A 301 11.84 3.76 -21.50
CA GLU A 301 11.47 2.36 -21.79
C GLU A 301 10.02 2.06 -21.37
N VAL A 302 9.53 2.66 -20.28
CA VAL A 302 8.12 2.54 -19.84
C VAL A 302 7.17 3.17 -20.85
N GLU A 303 7.48 4.36 -21.39
CA GLU A 303 6.67 5.03 -22.39
C GLU A 303 6.66 4.27 -23.73
N ASP A 304 7.84 3.87 -24.22
CA ASP A 304 7.97 3.10 -25.47
C ASP A 304 7.18 1.78 -25.38
N THR A 305 7.37 1.04 -24.28
CA THR A 305 6.64 -0.22 -24.04
C THR A 305 5.14 0.00 -23.97
N TRP A 306 4.69 1.08 -23.33
CA TRP A 306 3.27 1.41 -23.28
C TRP A 306 2.69 1.64 -24.67
N MET A 307 3.36 2.45 -25.49
CA MET A 307 2.91 2.80 -26.84
C MET A 307 2.86 1.57 -27.76
N ASP A 308 3.83 0.67 -27.66
CA ASP A 308 3.84 -0.60 -28.39
C ASP A 308 2.66 -1.51 -28.00
N LEU A 309 2.35 -1.58 -26.70
CA LEU A 309 1.20 -2.34 -26.19
C LEU A 309 -0.16 -1.73 -26.52
N VAL A 310 -0.22 -0.42 -26.81
CA VAL A 310 -1.45 0.25 -27.28
C VAL A 310 -1.65 0.02 -28.78
N GLY A 311 -0.57 -0.07 -29.55
CA GLY A 311 -0.61 -0.29 -31.01
C GLY A 311 -0.78 -1.76 -31.45
N SER A 312 -0.79 -2.71 -30.52
CA SER A 312 -0.96 -4.16 -30.75
C SER A 312 -2.38 -4.66 -30.48
#